data_AF-A0A832NFV0-F1
#
_entry.id   AF-A0A832NFV0-F1
#
_cell.length_a   1.000
_cell.length_b   1.000
_cell.length_c   1.000
_cell.angle_alpha   90.00
_cell.angle_beta   90.00
_cell.angle_gamma   90.00
#
_symmetry.space_group_name_H-M   'P 1'
#
loop_
_entity.id
_entity.type
_entity.pdbx_description
1 polymer ?
#
loop_
_entity_poly.entity_id
_entity_poly.type
_entity_poly.pdbx_seq_one_letter_code
_entity_poly.pdbx_strand_id
1 'polypeptide(L)'
;MELRNCMICGKAFPYAGGKPICPSCRREIEEAYDKVRRFLRDNPKLAITISELSELTGVEEEIINVLIDEGLIELKTPEGTLARGCARCGAPVEGSSAYCARCAALVKMELLGQKEGKGEEAKPREEAPSRDRLSMYMAEVLKRKKSSS
;
A
#
# COMPACT_ATOMS: atom_id res chain seq x y z
N MET A 1 19.43 2.76 -39.64
CA MET A 1 19.52 2.12 -38.31
C MET A 1 19.67 3.25 -37.31
N GLU A 2 18.63 3.53 -36.53
CA GLU A 2 18.66 4.60 -35.53
C GLU A 2 19.25 4.06 -34.22
N LEU A 3 20.12 4.82 -33.56
CA LEU A 3 20.52 4.54 -32.19
C LEU A 3 19.50 5.17 -31.25
N ARG A 4 18.97 4.39 -30.31
CA ARG A 4 18.09 4.90 -29.25
C ARG A 4 18.57 4.44 -27.90
N ASN A 5 18.19 5.17 -26.86
CA ASN A 5 18.44 4.78 -25.49
C ASN A 5 17.39 3.77 -25.04
N CYS A 6 17.83 2.74 -24.32
CA CYS A 6 16.96 1.78 -23.67
C CYS A 6 16.12 2.49 -22.59
N MET A 7 14.81 2.21 -22.55
CA MET A 7 13.92 2.76 -21.52
C MET A 7 14.17 2.17 -20.12
N ILE A 8 14.88 1.05 -20.00
CA ILE A 8 15.15 0.36 -18.73
C ILE A 8 16.56 0.74 -18.25
N CYS A 9 17.60 0.33 -18.98
CA CYS A 9 18.98 0.56 -18.54
C CYS A 9 19.63 1.87 -19.07
N GLY A 10 18.91 2.67 -19.86
CA GLY A 10 19.45 3.91 -20.45
C GLY A 10 20.52 3.75 -21.54
N LYS A 11 21.02 2.54 -21.80
CA LYS A 11 22.11 2.28 -22.76
C LYS A 11 21.66 2.54 -24.21
N ALA A 12 22.54 3.15 -25.01
CA ALA A 12 22.31 3.33 -26.44
C ALA A 12 22.42 1.97 -27.17
N PHE A 13 21.47 1.66 -28.05
CA PHE A 13 21.42 0.42 -28.82
C PHE A 13 20.83 0.65 -30.22
N PRO A 14 21.16 -0.19 -31.21
CA PRO A 14 20.58 -0.12 -32.54
C PRO A 14 19.10 -0.52 -32.48
N TYR A 15 18.21 0.44 -32.76
CA TYR A 15 16.78 0.27 -32.70
C TYR A 15 16.26 -0.38 -34.00
N ALA A 16 15.55 -1.51 -33.83
CA ALA A 16 15.01 -2.31 -34.92
C ALA A 16 13.49 -2.16 -35.10
N GLY A 17 12.86 -1.21 -34.40
CA GLY A 17 11.40 -1.05 -34.35
C GLY A 17 10.76 -1.67 -33.11
N GLY A 18 9.62 -1.13 -32.66
CA GLY A 18 8.88 -1.58 -31.48
C GLY A 18 9.16 -0.76 -30.21
N LYS A 19 9.14 -1.39 -29.03
CA LYS A 19 9.50 -0.71 -27.78
C LYS A 19 11.02 -0.43 -27.74
N PRO A 20 11.47 0.73 -27.25
CA PRO A 20 12.89 1.09 -27.19
C PRO A 20 13.60 0.34 -26.04
N ILE A 21 13.69 -0.99 -26.16
CA ILE A 21 14.32 -1.88 -25.18
C ILE A 21 15.50 -2.58 -25.85
N CYS A 22 16.67 -2.52 -25.20
CA CYS A 22 17.86 -3.16 -25.73
C CYS A 22 17.77 -4.69 -25.63
N PRO A 23 18.51 -5.45 -26.47
CA PRO A 23 18.46 -6.91 -26.45
C PRO A 23 18.88 -7.53 -25.12
N SER A 24 19.75 -6.87 -24.34
CA SER A 24 20.12 -7.34 -22.99
C SER A 24 18.94 -7.27 -22.03
N CYS A 25 18.29 -6.11 -21.90
CA CYS A 25 17.13 -5.97 -21.02
C CYS A 25 15.96 -6.86 -21.46
N ARG A 26 15.80 -7.08 -22.76
CA ARG A 26 14.75 -7.99 -23.26
C ARG A 26 14.93 -9.43 -22.76
N ARG A 27 16.17 -9.94 -22.77
CA ARG A 27 16.50 -11.25 -22.20
C ARG A 27 16.29 -11.26 -20.69
N GLU A 28 16.68 -10.18 -20.02
CA GLU A 28 16.53 -10.03 -18.58
C GLU A 28 15.05 -10.02 -18.14
N ILE A 29 14.17 -9.37 -18.92
CA ILE A 29 12.72 -9.41 -18.72
C ILE A 29 12.18 -10.84 -18.85
N GLU A 30 12.62 -11.60 -19.87
CA GLU A 30 12.18 -12.99 -20.06
C GLU A 30 12.62 -13.89 -18.89
N GLU A 31 13.87 -13.74 -18.43
CA GLU A 31 14.38 -14.48 -17.26
C GLU A 31 13.68 -14.07 -15.95
N ALA A 32 13.46 -12.76 -15.77
CA ALA A 32 12.72 -12.21 -14.65
C ALA A 32 11.29 -12.75 -14.60
N TYR A 33 10.61 -12.78 -15.75
CA TYR A 33 9.26 -13.31 -15.86
C TYR A 33 9.19 -14.77 -15.40
N ASP A 34 10.11 -15.63 -15.84
CA ASP A 34 10.11 -17.04 -15.44
C ASP A 34 10.38 -17.21 -13.94
N LYS A 35 11.34 -16.44 -13.38
CA LYS A 35 11.64 -16.44 -11.93
C LYS A 35 10.43 -15.99 -11.11
N VAL A 36 9.87 -14.82 -11.43
CA VAL A 36 8.73 -14.24 -10.71
C VAL A 36 7.51 -15.14 -10.82
N ARG A 37 7.23 -15.69 -12.01
CA ARG A 37 6.10 -16.60 -12.22
C ARG A 37 6.24 -17.90 -11.42
N ARG A 38 7.45 -18.48 -11.34
CA ARG A 38 7.71 -19.64 -10.48
C ARG A 38 7.50 -19.28 -9.01
N PHE A 39 8.07 -18.16 -8.58
CA PHE A 39 7.95 -17.69 -7.21
C PHE A 39 6.48 -17.49 -6.79
N LEU A 40 5.66 -16.83 -7.64
CA LEU A 40 4.24 -16.62 -7.39
C LEU A 40 3.42 -17.92 -7.41
N ARG A 41 3.82 -18.93 -8.21
CA ARG A 41 3.17 -20.25 -8.22
C ARG A 41 3.44 -21.04 -6.95
N ASP A 42 4.67 -21.04 -6.46
CA ASP A 42 5.02 -21.69 -5.19
C ASP A 42 4.39 -20.96 -3.99
N ASN A 43 4.12 -19.66 -4.13
CA ASN A 43 3.66 -18.80 -3.06
C ASN A 43 2.35 -18.04 -3.38
N PRO A 44 1.23 -18.74 -3.65
CA PRO A 44 -0.01 -18.11 -4.15
C PRO A 44 -0.76 -17.25 -3.11
N LYS A 45 -0.35 -17.34 -1.83
CA LYS A 45 -0.96 -16.63 -0.70
C LYS A 45 -0.09 -15.48 -0.17
N LEU A 46 1.14 -15.33 -0.65
CA LEU A 46 2.02 -14.27 -0.21
C LEU A 46 1.59 -12.96 -0.87
N ALA A 47 1.15 -12.01 -0.04
CA ALA A 47 1.00 -10.64 -0.45
C ALA A 47 2.37 -9.99 -0.32
N ILE A 48 2.99 -9.65 -1.45
CA ILE A 48 4.36 -9.12 -1.53
C ILE A 48 4.32 -7.82 -2.33
N THR A 49 5.06 -6.83 -1.86
CA THR A 49 5.23 -5.56 -2.56
C THR A 49 6.26 -5.67 -3.69
N ILE A 50 6.30 -4.67 -4.59
CA ILE A 50 7.26 -4.64 -5.71
C ILE A 50 8.70 -4.67 -5.19
N SER A 51 8.99 -3.91 -4.14
CA SER A 51 10.33 -3.85 -3.54
C SER A 51 10.73 -5.18 -2.89
N GLU A 52 9.82 -5.85 -2.17
CA GLU A 52 10.10 -7.19 -1.65
C GLU A 52 10.31 -8.22 -2.76
N LEU A 53 9.52 -8.15 -3.83
CA LEU A 53 9.69 -9.05 -4.98
C LEU A 53 11.06 -8.84 -5.63
N SER A 54 11.50 -7.59 -5.75
CA SER A 54 12.84 -7.22 -6.24
C SER A 54 13.94 -7.86 -5.38
N GLU A 55 13.85 -7.74 -4.05
CA GLU A 55 14.82 -8.35 -3.13
C GLU A 55 14.83 -9.88 -3.20
N LEU A 56 13.66 -10.51 -3.32
CA LEU A 56 13.53 -11.98 -3.32
C LEU A 56 13.92 -12.62 -4.65
N THR A 57 13.58 -11.99 -5.77
CA THR A 57 13.88 -12.51 -7.12
C THR A 57 15.17 -11.98 -7.71
N GLY A 58 15.73 -10.90 -7.13
CA GLY A 58 16.92 -10.21 -7.62
C GLY A 58 16.69 -9.50 -8.94
N VAL A 59 15.45 -9.08 -9.22
CA VAL A 59 15.05 -8.41 -10.46
C VAL A 59 14.83 -6.93 -10.16
N GLU A 60 15.30 -6.03 -11.03
CA GLU A 60 15.04 -4.59 -10.86
C GLU A 60 13.55 -4.25 -10.79
N GLU A 61 13.20 -3.29 -9.93
CA GLU A 61 11.84 -2.81 -9.74
C GLU A 61 11.24 -2.26 -11.05
N GLU A 62 12.05 -1.63 -11.91
CA GLU A 62 11.60 -1.16 -13.22
C GLU A 62 11.11 -2.31 -14.12
N ILE A 63 11.82 -3.44 -14.12
CA ILE A 63 11.43 -4.64 -14.89
C ILE A 63 10.14 -5.23 -14.31
N ILE A 64 10.02 -5.29 -12.99
CA ILE A 64 8.82 -5.80 -12.31
C ILE A 64 7.60 -4.92 -12.64
N ASN A 65 7.77 -3.60 -12.65
CA ASN A 65 6.71 -2.67 -13.04
C ASN A 65 6.26 -2.90 -14.49
N VAL A 66 7.19 -3.10 -15.43
CA VAL A 66 6.84 -3.44 -16.82
C VAL A 66 6.08 -4.75 -16.90
N LEU A 67 6.44 -5.77 -16.12
CA LEU A 67 5.74 -7.05 -16.10
C LEU A 67 4.29 -6.93 -15.55
N ILE A 68 4.07 -6.03 -14.59
CA ILE A 68 2.74 -5.72 -14.06
C ILE A 68 1.93 -4.91 -15.07
N ASP A 69 2.53 -3.89 -15.68
CA ASP A 69 1.89 -3.02 -16.68
C ASP A 69 1.43 -3.80 -17.93
N GLU A 70 2.24 -4.78 -18.36
CA GLU A 70 1.90 -5.69 -19.46
C GLU A 70 0.88 -6.78 -19.05
N GLY A 71 0.48 -6.83 -17.78
CA GLY A 71 -0.46 -7.84 -17.25
C GLY A 71 0.11 -9.27 -17.26
N LEU A 72 1.43 -9.42 -17.31
CA LEU A 72 2.11 -10.72 -17.31
C LEU A 72 2.11 -11.35 -15.91
N ILE A 73 2.17 -10.52 -14.86
CA ILE A 73 2.13 -10.93 -13.45
C ILE A 73 1.12 -10.09 -12.68
N GLU A 74 0.43 -10.71 -11.72
CA GLU A 74 -0.48 -10.03 -10.80
C GLU A 74 0.06 -10.21 -9.38
N LEU A 75 0.51 -9.11 -8.76
CA LEU A 75 0.87 -9.11 -7.34
C LEU A 75 -0.39 -8.87 -6.51
N LYS A 76 -0.56 -9.69 -5.47
CA LYS A 76 -1.51 -9.36 -4.40
C LYS A 76 -0.83 -8.34 -3.50
N THR A 77 -1.12 -7.06 -3.70
CA THR A 77 -0.60 -6.02 -2.81
C THR A 77 -1.18 -6.21 -1.40
N PRO A 78 -0.36 -6.08 -0.33
CA PRO A 78 -0.85 -6.11 1.04
C PRO A 78 -1.71 -4.88 1.41
N GLU A 79 -1.79 -3.86 0.55
CA GLU A 79 -2.80 -2.80 0.60
C GLU A 79 -3.93 -3.13 -0.38
N GLY A 80 -5.17 -3.39 0.00
CA GLY A 80 -5.78 -3.54 1.30
C GLY A 80 -7.15 -4.16 1.08
N THR A 81 -7.89 -4.43 2.15
CA THR A 81 -9.35 -4.29 2.09
C THR A 81 -9.64 -3.07 1.23
N LEU A 82 -10.30 -3.23 0.08
CA LEU A 82 -10.85 -2.11 -0.68
C LEU A 82 -11.61 -1.28 0.35
N ALA A 83 -10.99 -0.21 0.85
CA ALA A 83 -11.65 0.74 1.70
C ALA A 83 -12.58 1.46 0.73
N ARG A 84 -13.70 0.81 0.44
CA ARG A 84 -14.77 1.36 -0.37
C ARG A 84 -15.06 2.69 0.29
N GLY A 85 -14.83 3.79 -0.41
CA GLY A 85 -15.20 5.09 0.13
C GLY A 85 -16.66 5.04 0.55
N CYS A 86 -16.97 5.52 1.75
CA CYS A 86 -18.34 5.66 2.22
C CYS A 86 -19.17 6.30 1.10
N ALA A 87 -20.27 5.69 0.70
CA ALA A 87 -21.06 6.16 -0.45
C ALA A 87 -21.58 7.61 -0.29
N ARG A 88 -21.59 8.14 0.94
CA ARG A 88 -22.07 9.48 1.29
C ARG A 88 -20.95 10.52 1.48
N CYS A 89 -19.77 10.13 1.96
CA CYS A 89 -18.72 11.09 2.32
C CYS A 89 -17.31 10.72 1.85
N GLY A 90 -17.14 9.58 1.17
CA GLY A 90 -15.86 9.12 0.65
C GLY A 90 -14.85 8.64 1.70
N ALA A 91 -15.16 8.74 2.99
CA ALA A 91 -14.25 8.29 4.06
C ALA A 91 -13.94 6.78 3.94
N PRO A 92 -12.70 6.35 4.25
CA PRO A 92 -12.35 4.93 4.22
C PRO A 92 -13.23 4.15 5.18
N VAL A 93 -13.76 3.01 4.71
CA VAL A 93 -14.53 2.08 5.53
C VAL A 93 -13.76 0.79 5.69
N GLU A 94 -13.80 0.23 6.89
CA GLU A 94 -13.23 -1.08 7.18
C GLU A 94 -14.34 -2.14 6.98
N GLY A 95 -14.05 -3.17 6.18
CA GLY A 95 -14.97 -4.29 5.89
C GLY A 95 -16.05 -4.00 4.83
N SER A 96 -17.04 -4.90 4.70
CA SER A 96 -18.10 -4.87 3.68
C SER A 96 -19.22 -3.84 3.94
N SER A 97 -18.95 -2.79 4.72
CA SER A 97 -19.94 -1.75 5.02
C SER A 97 -19.98 -0.68 3.93
N ALA A 98 -21.18 -0.28 3.49
CA ALA A 98 -21.33 0.74 2.44
C ALA A 98 -21.14 2.18 2.96
N TYR A 99 -21.20 2.37 4.28
CA TYR A 99 -21.15 3.68 4.95
C TYR A 99 -20.19 3.64 6.13
N CYS A 100 -19.44 4.72 6.36
CA CYS A 100 -18.62 4.85 7.57
C CYS A 100 -19.50 4.95 8.82
N ALA A 101 -18.96 4.63 10.00
CA ALA A 101 -19.71 4.64 11.27
C ALA A 101 -20.50 5.94 11.50
N ARG A 102 -19.94 7.09 11.09
CA ARG A 102 -20.61 8.40 11.16
C ARG A 102 -21.81 8.50 10.20
N CYS A 103 -21.67 8.07 8.95
CA CYS A 103 -22.77 8.12 7.98
C CYS A 103 -23.82 7.05 8.25
N ALA A 104 -23.43 5.87 8.72
CA ALA A 104 -24.35 4.82 9.13
C ALA A 104 -25.24 5.30 10.30
N ALA A 105 -24.67 6.01 11.27
CA ALA A 105 -25.43 6.62 12.36
C ALA A 105 -26.43 7.67 11.87
N LEU A 106 -26.04 8.53 10.92
CA LEU A 106 -26.94 9.53 10.33
C LEU A 106 -28.09 8.90 9.54
N VAL A 107 -27.80 7.89 8.70
CA VAL A 107 -28.85 7.15 7.97
C VAL A 107 -29.79 6.45 8.96
N LYS A 108 -29.25 5.87 10.03
CA LYS A 108 -30.06 5.26 11.09
C LYS A 108 -30.93 6.31 11.80
N MET A 109 -30.42 7.51 12.07
CA MET A 109 -31.20 8.62 12.64
C MET A 109 -32.27 9.13 11.69
N GLU A 110 -32.01 9.19 10.39
CA GLU A 110 -32.99 9.61 9.37
C GLU A 110 -34.13 8.59 9.21
N LEU A 111 -33.80 7.30 9.29
CA LEU A 111 -34.78 6.19 9.30
C LEU A 111 -35.57 6.09 10.61
N LEU A 112 -34.94 6.41 11.75
CA LEU A 112 -35.59 6.40 13.07
C LEU A 112 -36.30 7.71 13.41
N GLY A 113 -36.05 8.78 12.66
CA GLY A 113 -36.65 10.11 12.83
C GLY A 113 -38.14 10.19 12.53
N GLN A 114 -38.78 9.08 12.15
CA GLN A 114 -40.24 8.97 12.08
C GLN A 114 -40.89 8.47 13.38
N LYS A 115 -40.12 8.26 14.46
CA LYS A 115 -40.70 8.03 15.79
C LYS A 115 -40.07 8.98 16.81
N GLU A 116 -40.96 9.81 17.34
CA GLU A 116 -40.73 10.93 18.24
C GLU A 116 -39.89 10.58 19.48
N GLY A 117 -39.10 11.56 19.95
CA GLY A 117 -39.01 11.84 21.39
C GLY A 117 -37.68 11.60 22.11
N LYS A 118 -37.03 12.74 22.46
CA LYS A 118 -36.29 13.06 23.70
C LYS A 118 -34.86 12.55 23.98
N GLY A 119 -34.00 13.54 24.26
CA GLY A 119 -32.91 13.53 25.26
C GLY A 119 -31.51 13.41 24.66
N GLU A 120 -30.72 14.49 24.49
CA GLU A 120 -29.73 15.04 25.45
C GLU A 120 -28.63 13.99 25.79
N GLU A 121 -27.32 14.18 25.64
CA GLU A 121 -26.48 15.38 25.66
C GLU A 121 -25.22 15.22 24.77
N ALA A 122 -24.80 16.35 24.19
CA ALA A 122 -23.54 16.49 23.49
C ALA A 122 -22.38 16.72 24.48
N LYS A 123 -21.21 16.11 24.22
CA LYS A 123 -19.93 16.69 24.63
C LYS A 123 -19.01 16.86 23.42
N PRO A 124 -18.31 18.00 23.31
CA PRO A 124 -17.46 18.32 22.17
C PRO A 124 -16.17 17.51 22.23
N ARG A 125 -15.69 17.13 21.05
CA ARG A 125 -14.39 16.49 20.83
C ARG A 125 -13.39 17.60 20.58
N GLU A 126 -12.49 17.84 21.54
CA GLU A 126 -11.31 18.67 21.32
C GLU A 126 -10.15 17.81 20.79
N GLU A 127 -9.43 18.38 19.83
CA GLU A 127 -8.32 17.79 19.08
C GLU A 127 -6.97 17.96 19.83
N ALA A 128 -6.03 17.05 19.55
CA ALA A 128 -4.67 16.87 20.12
C ALA A 128 -3.79 18.16 20.15
N PRO A 129 -2.61 18.27 20.82
CA PRO A 129 -1.59 17.21 21.05
C PRO A 129 -0.70 17.32 22.34
N SER A 130 -0.08 16.24 22.83
CA SER A 130 1.12 16.40 23.69
C SER A 130 2.00 15.15 23.81
N ARG A 131 3.09 15.19 23.05
CA ARG A 131 4.51 14.90 23.37
C ARG A 131 4.97 14.34 24.74
N ASP A 132 4.20 13.51 25.47
CA ASP A 132 4.55 13.18 26.86
C ASP A 132 4.98 11.73 27.16
N ARG A 133 4.91 10.78 26.21
CA ARG A 133 5.28 9.38 26.52
C ARG A 133 6.79 9.13 26.69
N LEU A 134 7.64 9.95 26.09
CA LEU A 134 9.11 9.77 26.20
C LEU A 134 9.67 10.35 27.52
N SER A 135 8.98 11.34 28.08
CA SER A 135 9.31 12.00 29.36
C SER A 135 9.22 11.03 30.54
N MET A 136 8.17 10.21 30.58
CA MET A 136 7.95 9.24 31.66
C MET A 136 8.99 8.11 31.66
N TYR A 137 9.38 7.61 30.48
CA TYR A 137 10.34 6.50 30.39
C TYR A 137 11.77 6.95 30.77
N MET A 138 12.16 8.18 30.45
CA MET A 138 13.46 8.75 30.82
C MET A 138 13.58 9.08 32.31
N ALA A 139 12.49 9.52 32.96
CA ALA A 139 12.46 9.79 34.40
C ALA A 139 12.59 8.51 35.24
N GLU A 140 12.05 7.39 34.76
CA GLU A 140 12.11 6.11 35.47
C GLU A 140 13.48 5.43 35.38
N VAL A 141 14.15 5.55 34.23
CA VAL A 141 15.53 5.06 34.03
C VAL A 141 16.55 5.83 34.89
N LEU A 142 16.37 7.14 35.05
CA LEU A 142 17.26 7.97 35.88
C LEU A 142 17.09 7.71 37.38
N LYS A 143 15.87 7.37 37.85
CA LYS A 143 15.63 6.97 39.24
C LYS A 143 16.30 5.63 39.58
N ARG A 144 16.29 4.64 38.68
CA ARG A 144 16.94 3.34 38.92
C ARG A 144 18.47 3.43 39.02
N LYS A 145 19.11 4.40 38.35
CA LYS A 145 20.57 4.61 38.45
C LYS A 145 21.05 5.24 39.76
N LYS A 146 20.19 5.94 40.50
CA LYS A 146 20.54 6.58 41.80
C LYS A 146 20.37 5.67 43.02
N SER A 147 19.81 4.47 42.85
CA SER A 147 19.55 3.51 43.94
C SER A 147 20.58 2.38 44.05
N SER A 148 21.69 2.45 43.30
CA SER A 148 22.77 1.45 43.33
C SER A 148 24.17 2.05 43.51
N SER A 149 24.29 3.15 44.26
CA SER A 149 25.53 3.62 44.89
C SER A 149 25.22 4.29 46.22
#